data_AF-A0A2N1PZ60-F1
#
_entry.id   AF-A0A2N1PZ60-F1
#
_cell.length_a   1.000
_cell.length_b   1.000
_cell.length_c   1.000
_cell.angle_alpha   90.00
_cell.angle_beta   90.00
_cell.angle_gamma   90.00
#
_symmetry.space_group_name_H-M   'P 1'
#
loop_
_entity.id
_entity.type
_entity.pdbx_description
1 polymer ?
#
loop_
_entity_poly.entity_id
_entity_poly.type
_entity_poly.pdbx_seq_one_letter_code
_entity_poly.pdbx_strand_id
1 'polypeptide(L)'
;MRKFILMIAFLLFTLGLVACKDGNDPTPIVIADFSVLIVDEVVTFNTIDTFVVIEDEITSIDDLNEIVASLSGHIYEQHKDDIRSKTYVLTIYLYPTQEAYELEANDYGYIAYWINRNLETPGLSLHQSSIIFAE
;
A
#
# COMPACT_ATOMS: atom_id res chain seq x y z
N MET A 1 48.06 2.60 -20.39
CA MET A 1 46.79 2.91 -21.09
C MET A 1 45.72 1.83 -20.91
N ARG A 2 46.02 0.54 -21.07
CA ARG A 2 45.05 -0.57 -20.92
C ARG A 2 44.31 -0.60 -19.56
N LYS A 3 44.97 -0.21 -18.47
CA LYS A 3 44.40 -0.12 -17.11
C LYS A 3 43.36 1.00 -16.95
N PHE A 4 43.56 2.13 -17.63
CA PHE A 4 42.62 3.26 -17.58
C PHE A 4 41.35 2.98 -18.37
N ILE A 5 41.46 2.25 -19.48
CA ILE A 5 40.30 1.81 -20.28
C ILE A 5 39.40 0.88 -19.46
N LEU A 6 39.98 -0.05 -18.71
CA LEU A 6 39.21 -0.92 -17.80
C LEU A 6 38.53 -0.15 -16.68
N MET A 7 39.19 0.86 -16.11
CA MET A 7 38.63 1.71 -15.06
C MET A 7 37.45 2.55 -15.56
N ILE A 8 37.55 3.10 -16.76
CA ILE A 8 36.46 3.88 -17.39
C ILE A 8 35.29 2.97 -17.77
N ALA A 9 35.56 1.76 -18.27
CA ALA A 9 34.52 0.78 -18.56
C ALA A 9 33.77 0.34 -17.30
N PHE A 10 34.45 0.16 -16.18
CA PHE A 10 33.82 -0.18 -14.90
C PHE A 10 32.98 0.97 -14.34
N LEU A 11 33.46 2.21 -14.46
CA LEU A 11 32.71 3.40 -14.05
C LEU A 11 31.42 3.59 -14.88
N LEU A 12 31.51 3.39 -16.20
CA LEU A 12 30.34 3.44 -17.09
C LEU A 12 29.34 2.33 -16.78
N PHE A 13 29.80 1.15 -16.38
CA PHE A 13 28.92 0.06 -15.98
C PHE A 13 28.13 0.41 -14.70
N THR A 14 28.76 1.04 -13.71
CA THR A 14 28.08 1.45 -12.47
C THR A 14 27.04 2.54 -12.68
N LEU A 15 27.17 3.37 -13.73
CA LEU A 15 26.17 4.39 -14.07
C LEU A 15 24.93 3.79 -14.76
N GLY A 16 25.01 2.57 -15.31
CA GLY A 16 23.89 1.85 -15.91
C GLY A 16 23.08 0.99 -14.93
N LEU A 17 23.53 0.88 -13.67
CA LEU A 17 22.85 0.10 -12.62
C LEU A 17 21.81 0.91 -11.82
N VAL A 18 21.44 2.10 -12.29
CA VAL A 18 20.23 2.76 -11.80
C VAL A 18 19.05 1.95 -12.33
N ALA A 19 18.65 0.93 -11.56
CA ALA A 19 17.37 0.29 -11.73
C ALA A 19 16.32 1.39 -11.53
N CYS A 20 15.66 1.79 -12.62
CA CYS A 20 14.35 2.42 -12.52
C CYS A 20 13.46 1.38 -11.86
N LYS A 21 13.32 1.46 -10.53
CA LYS A 21 12.19 0.87 -9.84
C LYS A 21 11.01 1.67 -10.34
N ASP A 22 10.33 1.14 -11.36
CA ASP A 22 9.03 1.70 -11.74
C ASP A 22 8.17 1.63 -10.48
N GLY A 23 7.64 2.78 -10.06
CA GLY A 23 6.90 2.91 -8.80
C GLY A 23 5.58 2.13 -8.77
N ASN A 24 5.29 1.36 -9.82
CA ASN A 24 4.05 0.65 -10.06
C ASN A 24 4.21 -0.87 -9.95
N ASP A 25 5.38 -1.37 -9.56
CA ASP A 25 5.51 -2.79 -9.28
C ASP A 25 4.74 -3.14 -7.99
N PRO A 26 3.84 -4.12 -8.03
CA PRO A 26 3.08 -4.55 -6.87
C PRO A 26 4.02 -4.91 -5.71
N THR A 27 3.73 -4.39 -4.52
CA THR A 27 4.60 -4.59 -3.35
C THR A 27 4.02 -5.70 -2.45
N PRO A 28 4.63 -6.90 -2.44
CA PRO A 28 4.16 -7.99 -1.58
C PRO A 28 4.54 -7.70 -0.13
N ILE A 29 3.58 -7.87 0.77
CA ILE A 29 3.73 -7.66 2.21
C ILE A 29 2.97 -8.74 2.96
N VAL A 30 3.51 -9.14 4.11
CA VAL A 30 2.81 -10.05 5.03
C VAL A 30 2.21 -9.21 6.15
N ILE A 31 0.89 -9.27 6.28
CA ILE A 31 0.10 -8.48 7.24
C ILE A 31 -0.83 -9.43 8.00
N ALA A 32 -0.74 -9.44 9.33
CA ALA A 32 -1.56 -10.31 10.18
C ALA A 32 -1.52 -11.79 9.77
N ASP A 33 -0.34 -12.30 9.40
CA ASP A 33 -0.13 -13.66 8.88
C ASP A 33 -0.76 -13.97 7.50
N PHE A 34 -1.29 -12.96 6.80
CA PHE A 34 -1.79 -13.06 5.42
C PHE A 34 -0.81 -12.43 4.41
N SER A 35 -0.65 -13.06 3.26
CA SER A 35 0.02 -12.49 2.09
C SER A 35 -0.93 -11.52 1.37
N VAL A 36 -0.52 -10.26 1.32
CA VAL A 36 -1.27 -9.21 0.62
C VAL A 36 -0.34 -8.42 -0.29
N LEU A 37 -0.91 -7.92 -1.38
CA LEU A 37 -0.21 -7.24 -2.44
C LEU A 37 -0.80 -5.83 -2.59
N ILE A 38 0.00 -4.80 -2.29
CA ILE A 38 -0.39 -3.43 -2.65
C ILE A 38 -0.10 -3.27 -4.14
N VAL A 39 -1.17 -3.23 -4.95
CA VAL A 39 -1.08 -3.20 -6.41
C VAL A 39 -1.02 -1.79 -6.96
N ASP A 40 -1.62 -0.83 -6.25
CA ASP A 40 -1.56 0.59 -6.59
C ASP A 40 -1.75 1.44 -5.34
N GLU A 41 -1.16 2.63 -5.36
CA GLU A 41 -1.30 3.62 -4.29
C GLU A 41 -1.29 5.03 -4.88
N VAL A 42 -2.39 5.75 -4.67
CA VAL A 42 -2.59 7.09 -5.19
C VAL A 42 -2.62 8.09 -4.04
N VAL A 43 -1.57 8.89 -3.94
CA VAL A 43 -1.48 9.99 -2.97
C VAL A 43 -1.77 11.32 -3.66
N THR A 44 -2.94 11.90 -3.38
CA THR A 44 -3.35 13.17 -4.00
C THR A 44 -3.91 14.14 -2.96
N PHE A 45 -3.34 15.35 -2.88
CA PHE A 45 -3.69 16.37 -1.87
C PHE A 45 -3.61 15.85 -0.43
N ASN A 46 -4.76 15.45 0.12
CA ASN A 46 -4.95 14.95 1.48
C ASN A 46 -5.68 13.60 1.47
N THR A 47 -5.57 12.84 0.37
CA THR A 47 -6.09 11.47 0.27
C THR A 47 -4.95 10.52 -0.06
N ILE A 48 -5.01 9.34 0.54
CA ILE A 48 -4.17 8.19 0.23
C ILE A 48 -5.15 7.07 -0.12
N ASP A 49 -5.23 6.71 -1.38
CA ASP A 49 -6.08 5.63 -1.84
C ASP A 49 -5.18 4.43 -2.18
N THR A 50 -5.37 3.33 -1.46
CA THR A 50 -4.55 2.13 -1.57
C THR A 50 -5.39 0.96 -2.07
N PHE A 51 -4.91 0.29 -3.11
CA PHE A 51 -5.58 -0.85 -3.72
C PHE A 51 -4.80 -2.12 -3.38
N VAL A 52 -5.51 -3.10 -2.81
CA VAL A 52 -4.88 -4.26 -2.18
C VAL A 52 -5.52 -5.53 -2.69
N VAL A 53 -4.70 -6.44 -3.19
CA VAL A 53 -5.09 -7.81 -3.49
C VAL A 53 -4.69 -8.70 -2.32
N ILE A 54 -5.62 -9.51 -1.84
CA ILE A 54 -5.35 -10.51 -0.80
C ILE A 54 -5.03 -11.82 -1.51
N GLU A 55 -3.81 -12.35 -1.34
CA GLU A 55 -3.37 -13.55 -2.05
C GLU A 55 -3.80 -14.84 -1.32
N ASP A 56 -3.98 -14.75 -0.01
CA ASP A 56 -4.43 -15.87 0.82
C ASP A 56 -5.95 -16.00 0.84
N GLU A 57 -6.43 -17.23 1.05
CA GLU A 57 -7.85 -17.50 1.19
C GLU A 57 -8.41 -16.87 2.46
N ILE A 58 -9.45 -16.05 2.31
CA ILE A 58 -10.15 -15.42 3.43
C ILE A 58 -11.35 -16.26 3.83
N THR A 59 -11.40 -16.60 5.11
CA THR A 59 -12.41 -17.53 5.65
C THR A 59 -13.50 -16.81 6.43
N SER A 60 -13.24 -15.58 6.87
CA SER A 60 -14.16 -14.81 7.69
C SER A 60 -14.03 -13.31 7.49
N ILE A 61 -15.07 -12.58 7.89
CA ILE A 61 -15.00 -11.10 7.98
C ILE A 61 -14.00 -10.63 9.03
N ASP A 62 -13.72 -11.44 10.07
CA ASP A 62 -12.75 -11.09 11.09
C ASP A 62 -11.34 -11.07 10.52
N ASP A 63 -11.00 -11.98 9.59
CA ASP A 63 -9.74 -11.99 8.85
C ASP A 63 -9.57 -10.67 8.07
N LEU A 64 -10.61 -10.24 7.34
CA LEU A 64 -10.59 -8.95 6.60
C LEU A 64 -10.37 -7.78 7.55
N ASN A 65 -11.05 -7.76 8.70
CA ASN A 65 -10.89 -6.69 9.69
C ASN A 65 -9.47 -6.67 10.27
N GLU A 66 -8.86 -7.83 10.51
CA GLU A 66 -7.50 -7.94 11.02
C GLU A 66 -6.46 -7.45 10.02
N ILE A 67 -6.59 -7.86 8.75
CA ILE A 67 -5.76 -7.40 7.64
C ILE A 67 -5.83 -5.88 7.55
N VAL A 68 -7.03 -5.31 7.51
CA VAL A 68 -7.24 -3.87 7.38
C VAL A 68 -6.69 -3.09 8.57
N ALA A 69 -6.92 -3.56 9.79
CA ALA A 69 -6.42 -2.89 10.99
C ALA A 69 -4.88 -2.83 10.97
N SER A 70 -4.24 -3.94 10.60
CA SER A 70 -2.78 -4.02 10.52
C SER A 70 -2.21 -3.24 9.33
N LEU A 71 -2.88 -3.30 8.17
CA LEU A 71 -2.48 -2.61 6.95
C LEU A 71 -2.62 -1.09 7.08
N SER A 72 -3.69 -0.59 7.70
CA SER A 72 -3.86 0.84 7.94
C SER A 72 -2.75 1.42 8.82
N GLY A 73 -2.30 0.67 9.82
CA GLY A 73 -1.13 1.03 10.63
C GLY A 73 0.17 1.02 9.82
N HIS A 74 0.35 0.01 8.95
CA HIS A 74 1.51 -0.06 8.06
C HIS A 74 1.60 1.15 7.12
N ILE A 75 0.51 1.46 6.40
CA ILE A 75 0.43 2.59 5.47
C ILE A 75 0.64 3.92 6.20
N TYR A 76 0.05 4.08 7.38
CA TYR A 76 0.26 5.28 8.21
C TYR A 76 1.74 5.48 8.57
N GLU A 77 2.44 4.43 8.99
CA GLU A 77 3.87 4.53 9.32
C GLU A 77 4.73 4.74 8.06
N GLN A 78 4.38 4.14 6.92
CA GLN A 78 5.04 4.36 5.64
C GLN A 78 5.00 5.83 5.20
N HIS A 79 3.85 6.50 5.35
CA HIS A 79 3.64 7.89 4.90
C HIS A 79 3.78 8.93 6.01
N LYS A 80 4.25 8.54 7.19
CA LYS A 80 4.26 9.38 8.39
C LYS A 80 4.96 10.73 8.19
N ASP A 81 6.06 10.73 7.43
CA ASP A 81 6.87 11.92 7.14
C ASP A 81 6.18 12.91 6.19
N ASP A 82 5.26 12.43 5.34
CA ASP A 82 4.47 13.23 4.40
C ASP A 82 3.15 13.70 5.03
N ILE A 83 2.58 12.85 5.90
CA ILE A 83 1.40 13.12 6.71
C ILE A 83 1.69 14.23 7.72
N ARG A 84 2.76 14.09 8.52
CA ARG A 84 3.14 14.99 9.63
C ARG A 84 1.94 15.34 10.52
N SER A 85 1.56 16.61 10.53
CA SER A 85 0.45 17.18 11.30
C SER A 85 -0.71 17.63 10.40
N LYS A 86 -0.78 17.14 9.16
CA LYS A 86 -1.90 17.39 8.27
C LYS A 86 -2.94 16.29 8.43
N THR A 87 -4.19 16.64 8.15
CA THR A 87 -5.29 15.68 8.10
C THR A 87 -5.36 15.03 6.72
N TYR A 88 -5.44 13.70 6.70
CA TYR A 88 -5.65 12.91 5.48
C TYR A 88 -6.87 12.00 5.62
N VAL A 89 -7.38 11.52 4.49
CA VAL A 89 -8.23 10.33 4.41
C VAL A 89 -7.41 9.22 3.80
N LEU A 90 -7.31 8.09 4.49
CA LEU A 90 -6.78 6.84 3.93
C LEU A 90 -7.95 5.96 3.54
N THR A 91 -8.05 5.59 2.26
CA THR A 91 -9.02 4.62 1.76
C THR A 91 -8.28 3.36 1.33
N ILE A 92 -8.74 2.20 1.80
CA ILE A 92 -8.17 0.90 1.41
C ILE A 92 -9.26 0.10 0.70
N TYR A 93 -9.00 -0.24 -0.55
CA TYR A 93 -9.85 -1.08 -1.40
C TYR A 93 -9.32 -2.51 -1.40
N LEU A 94 -10.19 -3.50 -1.19
CA LEU A 94 -9.80 -4.89 -0.97
C LEU A 94 -10.32 -5.78 -2.09
N TYR A 95 -9.42 -6.45 -2.78
CA TYR A 95 -9.74 -7.34 -3.89
C TYR A 95 -9.36 -8.78 -3.54
N PRO A 96 -10.21 -9.77 -3.85
CA PRO A 96 -9.90 -11.18 -3.62
C PRO A 96 -8.81 -11.71 -4.57
N THR A 97 -8.64 -11.09 -5.74
CA THR A 97 -7.67 -11.53 -6.75
C THR A 97 -7.17 -10.35 -7.58
N GLN A 98 -6.05 -10.54 -8.28
CA GLN A 98 -5.53 -9.58 -9.26
C GLN A 98 -6.54 -9.32 -10.39
N GLU A 99 -7.25 -10.36 -10.85
CA GLU A 99 -8.28 -10.22 -11.89
C GLU A 99 -9.45 -9.35 -11.40
N ALA A 100 -9.87 -9.50 -10.14
CA ALA A 100 -10.91 -8.68 -9.55
C ALA A 100 -10.49 -7.20 -9.49
N TYR A 101 -9.21 -6.92 -9.17
CA TYR A 101 -8.67 -5.55 -9.24
C TYR A 101 -8.72 -4.98 -10.66
N GLU A 102 -8.26 -5.74 -11.66
CA GLU A 102 -8.25 -5.30 -13.07
C GLU A 102 -9.66 -5.06 -13.64
N LEU A 103 -10.67 -5.76 -13.11
CA LEU A 103 -12.07 -5.58 -13.46
C LEU A 103 -12.81 -4.55 -12.58
N GLU A 104 -12.12 -3.92 -11.63
CA GLU A 104 -12.70 -3.04 -10.60
C GLU A 104 -13.84 -3.72 -9.79
N ALA A 105 -13.80 -5.04 -9.68
CA ALA A 105 -14.73 -5.86 -8.92
C ALA A 105 -14.32 -5.93 -7.45
N ASN A 106 -14.70 -4.89 -6.70
CA ASN A 106 -14.33 -4.73 -5.28
C ASN A 106 -15.21 -5.57 -4.33
N ASP A 107 -15.11 -6.90 -4.46
CA ASP A 107 -16.01 -7.85 -3.76
C ASP A 107 -15.85 -7.84 -2.23
N TYR A 108 -14.66 -7.55 -1.72
CA TYR A 108 -14.44 -7.38 -0.26
C TYR A 108 -14.73 -5.97 0.23
N GLY A 109 -15.00 -5.03 -0.67
CA GLY A 109 -15.39 -3.67 -0.34
C GLY A 109 -14.21 -2.80 0.07
N TYR A 110 -14.47 -1.79 0.90
CA TYR A 110 -13.45 -0.82 1.28
C TYR A 110 -13.63 -0.34 2.71
N ILE A 111 -12.57 0.27 3.21
CA ILE A 111 -12.58 0.97 4.50
C ILE A 111 -11.83 2.29 4.38
N ALA A 112 -12.29 3.29 5.12
CA ALA A 112 -11.68 4.60 5.16
C ALA A 112 -11.38 5.03 6.60
N TYR A 113 -10.19 5.58 6.81
CA TYR A 113 -9.73 6.16 8.06
C TYR A 113 -9.44 7.64 7.88
N TRP A 114 -9.78 8.45 8.87
CA TRP A 114 -9.16 9.74 9.03
C TRP A 114 -7.79 9.58 9.68
N ILE A 115 -6.80 10.25 9.11
CA ILE A 115 -5.48 10.44 9.70
C ILE A 115 -5.42 11.83 10.30
N ASN A 116 -5.03 11.95 11.57
CA ASN A 116 -4.81 13.22 12.27
C ASN A 116 -6.01 14.18 12.18
N ARG A 117 -7.23 13.65 12.28
CA ARG A 117 -8.44 14.47 12.34
C ARG A 117 -8.41 15.43 13.53
N ASN A 118 -7.92 14.94 14.66
CA ASN A 118 -7.65 15.72 15.84
C ASN A 118 -6.13 15.86 16.02
N LEU A 119 -5.61 17.09 15.99
CA LEU A 119 -4.19 17.36 16.17
C LEU A 119 -3.74 17.29 17.63
N GLU A 120 -4.68 17.35 18.58
CA GLU A 120 -4.40 17.13 20.00
C GLU A 120 -4.20 15.65 20.32
N THR A 121 -4.82 14.76 19.53
CA THR A 121 -4.68 13.30 19.60
C THR A 121 -4.48 12.73 18.19
N PRO A 122 -3.28 12.92 17.60
CA PRO A 122 -2.99 12.46 16.24
C PRO A 122 -3.06 10.93 16.14
N GLY A 123 -3.35 10.42 14.95
CA GLY A 123 -3.48 9.00 14.67
C GLY A 123 -4.61 8.66 13.72
N LEU A 124 -4.95 7.36 13.67
CA LEU A 124 -5.99 6.79 12.83
C LEU A 124 -7.33 6.78 13.58
N SER A 125 -8.41 7.16 12.89
CA SER A 125 -9.77 7.01 13.40
C SER A 125 -10.70 6.57 12.28
N LEU A 126 -11.55 5.57 12.55
CA LEU A 126 -12.44 5.02 11.55
C LEU A 126 -13.37 6.12 11.00
N HIS A 127 -13.40 6.28 9.69
CA HIS A 127 -14.29 7.21 9.00
C HIS A 127 -15.53 6.49 8.46
N GLN A 128 -15.32 5.45 7.67
CA GLN A 128 -16.36 4.69 6.99
C GLN A 128 -15.86 3.25 6.79
N SER A 129 -16.76 2.28 6.87
CA SER A 129 -16.49 0.90 6.46
C SER A 129 -17.64 0.41 5.60
N SER A 130 -17.29 -0.26 4.50
CA SER A 130 -18.19 -0.99 3.63
C SER A 130 -17.58 -2.35 3.28
N ILE A 131 -16.84 -2.95 4.23
CA ILE A 131 -16.29 -4.30 4.09
C ILE A 131 -17.45 -5.29 4.02
N ILE A 132 -17.38 -6.21 3.07
CA ILE A 132 -18.38 -7.25 2.87
C ILE A 132 -17.64 -8.58 2.75
N PHE A 133 -18.22 -9.62 3.34
CA PHE A 133 -17.79 -10.99 3.14
C PHE A 133 -19.03 -11.80 2.73
N ALA A 134 -19.02 -12.36 1.53
CA ALA A 134 -20.09 -13.24 1.05
C ALA A 134 -19.72 -14.67 1.42
N GLU A 135 -20.52 -15.28 2.31
CA GLU A 135 -20.42 -16.70 2.68
C GLU A 135 -20.76 -17.65 1.52
#